data_AF-A0AAD8FYN4-F1
#
_entry.id   AF-A0AAD8FYN4-F1
#
_cell.length_a   1.000
_cell.length_b   1.000
_cell.length_c   1.000
_cell.angle_alpha   90.00
_cell.angle_beta   90.00
_cell.angle_gamma   90.00
#
_symmetry.space_group_name_H-M   'P 1'
#
loop_
_entity.id
_entity.type
_entity.pdbx_description
1 polymer ?
#
loop_
_entity_poly.entity_id
_entity_poly.type
_entity_poly.pdbx_seq_one_letter_code
_entity_poly.pdbx_strand_id
1 'polypeptide(L)'
;MLLILLTPALFGLSVLAALDVQVPEDPVVARFGSDVTLNCSFSSGSAFNLSDLSIFWHLTDTKRPVHSFSSGQDQDEGGSYSNRTQLFPGELGSGNASLLLRRVQIQDEGSFTCFVRIREYNSAALLLQVAASYSKPQLTLEPDSNLRPGDEVSVSCLAYGGYPQASVLWQDGKGANLTENVTTSQVASDEGLFNMWSVLRVMLEPNSTYSCVVRNPVLGEETHASVTITGQHMSFPPLALWVTVGLAVCLLGLLVALAYICRHKIRESCKEGPAVEQGQETEDEESKTAMQPLKT
;
A
#
# COMPACT_ATOMS: atom_id res chain seq x y z
N MET A 1 36.08 33.64 72.00
CA MET A 1 35.55 33.60 70.62
C MET A 1 35.72 32.18 70.12
N LEU A 2 34.62 31.45 69.91
CA LEU A 2 34.66 30.02 69.54
C LEU A 2 33.72 29.85 68.33
N LEU A 3 34.28 29.51 67.16
CA LEU A 3 33.48 29.26 65.96
C LEU A 3 32.98 27.81 65.98
N ILE A 4 31.67 27.63 66.00
CA ILE A 4 31.05 26.32 65.81
C ILE A 4 30.90 26.09 64.30
N LEU A 5 31.76 25.23 63.74
CA LEU A 5 31.66 24.82 62.34
C LEU A 5 30.54 23.77 62.19
N LEU A 6 29.38 24.22 61.70
CA LEU A 6 28.32 23.33 61.25
C LEU A 6 28.72 22.68 59.92
N THR A 7 29.21 21.45 59.96
CA THR A 7 29.37 20.63 58.77
C THR A 7 28.00 20.09 58.31
N PRO A 8 27.62 20.26 57.04
CA PRO A 8 26.40 19.64 56.53
C PRO A 8 26.62 18.12 56.46
N ALA A 9 25.82 17.35 57.19
CA ALA A 9 25.81 15.90 57.07
C ALA A 9 25.25 15.51 55.70
N LEU A 10 26.10 15.07 54.78
CA LEU A 10 25.65 14.43 53.54
C LEU A 10 25.02 13.08 53.89
N PHE A 11 23.70 13.09 54.11
CA PHE A 11 22.87 11.90 54.02
C PHE A 11 22.82 11.43 52.57
N GLY A 12 23.86 10.72 52.15
CA GLY A 12 23.83 9.94 50.92
C GLY A 12 22.73 8.89 51.05
N LEU A 13 21.69 9.00 50.22
CA LEU A 13 20.71 7.92 50.08
C LEU A 13 21.44 6.70 49.51
N SER A 14 21.71 5.73 50.39
CA SER A 14 22.05 4.37 49.96
C SER A 14 20.79 3.76 49.36
N VAL A 15 20.63 3.92 48.05
CA VAL A 15 19.62 3.18 47.30
C VAL A 15 19.92 1.70 47.47
N LEU A 16 19.07 1.01 48.23
CA LEU A 16 19.07 -0.45 48.26
C LEU A 16 18.76 -0.92 46.83
N ALA A 17 19.72 -1.62 46.22
CA ALA A 17 19.54 -2.20 44.89
C ALA A 17 18.56 -3.39 44.99
N ALA A 18 17.27 -3.06 44.92
CA ALA A 18 16.16 -4.00 44.87
C ALA A 18 16.22 -4.85 43.59
N LEU A 19 15.41 -5.91 43.55
CA LEU A 19 15.23 -6.74 42.34
C LEU A 19 14.60 -5.91 41.21
N ASP A 20 15.35 -5.67 40.14
CA ASP A 20 14.87 -5.02 38.90
C ASP A 20 14.70 -6.04 37.77
N VAL A 21 13.71 -5.83 36.91
CA VAL A 21 13.35 -6.73 35.79
C VAL A 21 13.09 -5.89 34.55
N GLN A 22 13.84 -6.16 33.48
CA GLN A 22 13.91 -5.36 32.26
C GLN A 22 13.54 -6.21 31.05
N VAL A 23 12.78 -5.61 30.13
CA VAL A 23 12.32 -6.18 28.87
C VAL A 23 12.36 -5.08 27.79
N PRO A 24 12.31 -5.42 26.48
CA PRO A 24 12.18 -4.40 25.43
C PRO A 24 10.92 -3.55 25.59
N GLU A 25 11.05 -2.23 25.40
CA GLU A 25 9.90 -1.31 25.28
C GLU A 25 9.20 -1.45 23.92
N ASP A 26 9.98 -1.65 22.86
CA ASP A 26 9.49 -1.94 21.51
C ASP A 26 8.99 -3.39 21.37
N PRO A 27 7.97 -3.66 20.53
CA PRO A 27 7.48 -5.02 20.30
C PRO A 27 8.55 -5.95 19.70
N VAL A 28 8.63 -7.18 20.23
CA VAL A 28 9.48 -8.24 19.67
C VAL A 28 8.78 -8.80 18.43
N VAL A 29 9.32 -8.51 17.25
CA VAL A 29 8.77 -9.01 15.97
C VAL A 29 9.32 -10.41 15.65
N ALA A 30 8.44 -11.41 15.63
CA ALA A 30 8.75 -12.78 15.24
C ALA A 30 8.21 -13.11 13.85
N ARG A 31 8.92 -13.99 13.12
CA ARG A 31 8.41 -14.58 11.87
C ARG A 31 7.64 -15.86 12.15
N PHE A 32 6.47 -16.02 11.52
CA PHE A 32 5.70 -17.25 11.57
C PHE A 32 6.55 -18.47 11.20
N GLY A 33 6.35 -19.59 11.91
CA GLY A 33 7.11 -20.83 11.78
C GLY A 33 8.55 -20.78 12.28
N SER A 34 9.10 -19.60 12.61
CA SER A 34 10.47 -19.41 13.11
C SER A 34 10.54 -19.48 14.63
N ASP A 35 11.75 -19.57 15.19
CA ASP A 35 11.99 -19.48 16.63
C ASP A 35 12.29 -18.02 17.02
N VAL A 36 11.88 -17.59 18.22
CA VAL A 36 12.13 -16.24 18.76
C VAL A 36 12.54 -16.30 20.23
N THR A 37 13.38 -15.36 20.67
CA THR A 37 13.66 -15.14 22.10
C THR A 37 12.86 -13.94 22.61
N LEU A 38 12.05 -14.16 23.64
CA LEU A 38 11.37 -13.11 24.40
C LEU A 38 12.34 -12.63 25.49
N ASN A 39 13.03 -11.52 25.23
CA ASN A 39 14.09 -11.03 26.09
C ASN A 39 13.57 -10.56 27.45
N CYS A 40 14.11 -11.13 28.52
CA CYS A 40 13.92 -10.66 29.90
C CYS A 40 15.25 -10.76 30.64
N SER A 41 15.72 -9.65 31.19
CA SER A 41 16.89 -9.59 32.07
C SER A 41 16.48 -9.11 33.46
N PHE A 42 17.24 -9.49 34.49
CA PHE A 42 17.01 -9.05 35.85
C PHE A 42 18.32 -8.75 36.57
N SER A 43 18.26 -7.87 37.56
CA SER A 43 19.39 -7.56 38.43
C SER A 43 18.98 -7.55 39.90
N SER A 44 19.91 -7.92 40.78
CA SER A 44 19.70 -8.00 42.23
C SER A 44 20.90 -7.38 42.93
N GLY A 45 20.67 -6.53 43.93
CA GLY A 45 21.72 -5.95 44.78
C GLY A 45 22.41 -6.94 45.73
N SER A 46 22.04 -8.23 45.69
CA SER A 46 22.65 -9.27 46.50
C SER A 46 22.82 -10.57 45.71
N ALA A 47 23.91 -11.30 46.01
CA ALA A 47 24.16 -12.62 45.46
C ALA A 47 23.11 -13.63 45.98
N PHE A 48 22.71 -14.57 45.11
CA PHE A 48 21.66 -15.54 45.33
C PHE A 48 22.07 -16.92 44.80
N ASN A 49 21.43 -17.99 45.28
CA ASN A 49 21.59 -19.33 44.71
C ASN A 49 20.48 -19.60 43.68
N LEU A 50 20.74 -20.46 42.69
CA LEU A 50 19.72 -20.89 41.72
C LEU A 50 18.59 -21.73 42.36
N SER A 51 18.77 -22.24 43.58
CA SER A 51 17.71 -22.82 44.42
C SER A 51 16.69 -21.80 44.90
N ASP A 52 17.11 -20.55 45.06
CA ASP A 52 16.35 -19.46 45.66
C ASP A 52 15.64 -18.62 44.59
N LEU A 53 16.04 -18.79 43.32
CA LEU A 53 15.46 -18.17 42.14
C LEU A 53 14.17 -18.91 41.74
N SER A 54 13.17 -18.15 41.30
CA SER A 54 12.06 -18.67 40.52
C SER A 54 11.67 -17.70 39.42
N ILE A 55 11.44 -18.22 38.22
CA ILE A 55 11.04 -17.46 37.02
C ILE A 55 9.73 -18.06 36.52
N PHE A 56 8.77 -17.20 36.18
CA PHE A 56 7.51 -17.61 35.57
C PHE A 56 7.22 -16.73 34.36
N TRP A 57 6.88 -17.36 33.23
CA TRP A 57 6.35 -16.69 32.06
C TRP A 57 4.87 -16.98 31.93
N HIS A 58 4.04 -15.94 31.94
CA HIS A 58 2.59 -16.06 31.74
C HIS A 58 2.14 -15.17 30.57
N LEU A 59 1.02 -15.53 29.94
CA LEU A 59 0.28 -14.61 29.07
C LEU A 59 -0.29 -13.45 29.91
N THR A 60 -0.03 -12.21 29.50
CA THR A 60 -0.39 -11.01 30.27
C THR A 60 -1.89 -10.89 30.46
N ASP A 61 -2.71 -11.19 29.45
CA ASP A 61 -4.15 -10.95 29.51
C ASP A 61 -4.91 -12.08 30.21
N THR A 62 -4.57 -13.34 29.90
CA THR A 62 -5.28 -14.51 30.42
C THR A 62 -4.68 -15.07 31.72
N LYS A 63 -3.52 -14.58 32.14
CA LYS A 63 -2.70 -15.08 33.27
C LYS A 63 -2.40 -16.58 33.22
N ARG A 64 -2.52 -17.20 32.04
CA ARG A 64 -2.16 -18.61 31.82
C ARG A 64 -0.65 -18.79 31.86
N PRO A 65 -0.13 -19.85 32.51
CA PRO A 65 1.29 -20.15 32.50
C PRO A 65 1.75 -20.64 31.12
N VAL A 66 3.01 -20.35 30.79
CA VAL A 66 3.66 -20.63 29.49
C VAL A 66 4.94 -21.44 29.70
N HIS A 67 5.70 -21.11 30.75
CA HIS A 67 6.90 -21.83 31.19
C HIS A 67 7.25 -21.41 32.64
N SER A 68 7.87 -22.30 33.41
CA SER A 68 8.39 -21.96 34.74
C SER A 68 9.76 -22.58 35.03
N PHE A 69 10.53 -21.91 35.88
CA PHE A 69 11.72 -22.44 36.52
C PHE A 69 11.64 -22.22 38.02
N SER A 70 11.80 -23.28 38.80
CA SER A 70 11.86 -23.19 40.27
C SER A 70 12.66 -24.34 40.87
N SER A 71 13.31 -24.09 42.01
CA SER A 71 14.13 -25.10 42.73
C SER A 71 15.19 -25.82 41.86
N GLY A 72 15.68 -25.18 40.80
CA GLY A 72 16.66 -25.75 39.87
C GLY A 72 16.07 -26.55 38.68
N GLN A 73 14.74 -26.63 38.54
CA GLN A 73 14.07 -27.39 37.48
C GLN A 73 13.35 -26.46 36.49
N ASP A 74 13.64 -26.65 35.19
CA ASP A 74 13.00 -26.00 34.03
C ASP A 74 11.79 -26.84 33.59
N GLN A 75 10.61 -26.22 33.38
CA GLN A 75 9.34 -26.93 33.15
C GLN A 75 8.43 -26.21 32.14
N ASP A 76 7.94 -26.94 31.12
CA ASP A 76 6.90 -26.45 30.23
C ASP A 76 5.49 -26.67 30.82
N GLU A 77 4.70 -25.60 30.89
CA GLU A 77 3.40 -25.57 31.58
C GLU A 77 2.25 -26.15 30.72
N GLY A 78 2.60 -26.94 29.70
CA GLY A 78 1.66 -27.65 28.83
C GLY A 78 0.99 -26.78 27.75
N GLY A 79 -0.22 -27.21 27.35
CA GLY A 79 -1.05 -26.50 26.39
C GLY A 79 -0.40 -26.28 25.02
N SER A 80 -0.67 -25.12 24.41
CA SER A 80 -0.13 -24.68 23.11
C SER A 80 1.38 -24.38 23.13
N TYR A 81 2.01 -24.37 24.30
CA TYR A 81 3.43 -24.05 24.49
C TYR A 81 4.30 -25.28 24.78
N SER A 82 3.69 -26.45 24.98
CA SER A 82 4.43 -27.66 25.32
C SER A 82 5.46 -28.04 24.26
N ASN A 83 6.67 -28.40 24.70
CA ASN A 83 7.81 -28.71 23.83
C ASN A 83 8.16 -27.57 22.82
N ARG A 84 7.69 -26.34 23.07
CA ARG A 84 8.01 -25.13 22.30
C ARG A 84 8.74 -24.08 23.13
N THR A 85 8.62 -24.12 24.46
CA THR A 85 9.24 -23.12 25.35
C THR A 85 10.46 -23.68 26.10
N GLN A 86 11.47 -22.83 26.32
CA GLN A 86 12.69 -23.16 27.08
C GLN A 86 13.34 -21.88 27.63
N LEU A 87 13.93 -21.92 28.83
CA LEU A 87 14.81 -20.86 29.32
C LEU A 87 16.29 -21.14 29.01
N PHE A 88 17.19 -20.33 29.56
CA PHE A 88 18.64 -20.49 29.44
C PHE A 88 19.28 -20.81 30.82
N PRO A 89 19.16 -22.06 31.35
CA PRO A 89 19.65 -22.44 32.68
C PRO A 89 21.10 -22.02 33.02
N GLY A 90 22.00 -22.02 32.04
CA GLY A 90 23.39 -21.60 32.23
C GLY A 90 23.60 -20.09 32.41
N GLU A 91 22.61 -19.26 32.05
CA GLU A 91 22.68 -17.80 32.04
C GLU A 91 21.80 -17.14 33.12
N LEU A 92 20.97 -17.93 33.82
CA LEU A 92 20.13 -17.45 34.94
C LEU A 92 20.97 -16.79 36.04
N GLY A 93 22.16 -17.34 36.34
CA GLY A 93 23.08 -16.79 37.33
C GLY A 93 23.71 -15.43 36.94
N SER A 94 23.67 -15.09 35.66
CA SER A 94 24.06 -13.78 35.10
C SER A 94 22.87 -12.83 34.87
N GLY A 95 21.67 -13.19 35.33
CA GLY A 95 20.49 -12.34 35.22
C GLY A 95 19.70 -12.48 33.91
N ASN A 96 19.94 -13.51 33.09
CA ASN A 96 19.10 -13.80 31.92
C ASN A 96 17.88 -14.63 32.35
N ALA A 97 16.66 -14.14 32.11
CA ALA A 97 15.39 -14.85 32.31
C ALA A 97 14.59 -15.01 31.01
N SER A 98 15.23 -14.78 29.86
CA SER A 98 14.60 -14.77 28.53
C SER A 98 14.04 -16.14 28.14
N LEU A 99 12.91 -16.13 27.41
CA LEU A 99 12.24 -17.35 26.95
C LEU A 99 12.47 -17.59 25.45
N LEU A 100 13.05 -18.72 25.09
CA LEU A 100 13.00 -19.23 23.73
C LEU A 100 11.62 -19.81 23.44
N LEU A 101 10.91 -19.26 22.45
CA LEU A 101 9.65 -19.78 21.92
C LEU A 101 9.87 -20.30 20.49
N ARG A 102 9.65 -21.60 20.29
CA ARG A 102 9.93 -22.29 19.02
C ARG A 102 8.71 -22.43 18.12
N ARG A 103 8.93 -22.31 16.80
CA ARG A 103 7.91 -22.43 15.74
C ARG A 103 6.71 -21.53 16.03
N VAL A 104 6.93 -20.21 16.06
CA VAL A 104 5.91 -19.21 16.39
C VAL A 104 4.70 -19.32 15.46
N GLN A 105 3.51 -19.27 16.05
CA GLN A 105 2.21 -19.35 15.39
C GLN A 105 1.50 -17.99 15.51
N ILE A 106 0.50 -17.73 14.66
CA ILE A 106 -0.27 -16.47 14.72
C ILE A 106 -0.98 -16.32 16.08
N GLN A 107 -1.36 -17.44 16.71
CA GLN A 107 -2.05 -17.50 17.99
C GLN A 107 -1.13 -17.24 19.20
N ASP A 108 0.18 -17.07 19.00
CA ASP A 108 1.10 -16.61 20.05
C ASP A 108 1.19 -15.07 20.10
N GLU A 109 0.64 -14.33 19.12
CA GLU A 109 0.66 -12.87 19.12
C GLU A 109 -0.09 -12.30 20.34
N GLY A 110 0.57 -11.41 21.09
CA GLY A 110 0.04 -10.88 22.35
C GLY A 110 1.12 -10.52 23.36
N SER A 111 0.71 -10.10 24.56
CA SER A 111 1.66 -9.71 25.61
C SER A 111 2.01 -10.88 26.52
N PHE A 112 3.29 -10.96 26.88
CA PHE A 112 3.87 -11.92 27.81
C PHE A 112 4.46 -11.18 29.00
N THR A 113 4.18 -11.64 30.22
CA THR A 113 4.79 -11.12 31.45
C THR A 113 5.88 -12.06 31.94
N CYS A 114 7.09 -11.54 32.11
CA CYS A 114 8.20 -12.18 32.80
C CYS A 114 8.13 -11.84 34.30
N PHE A 115 7.97 -12.84 35.15
CA PHE A 115 8.02 -12.71 36.60
C PHE A 115 9.32 -13.30 37.14
N VAL A 116 10.06 -12.53 37.93
CA VAL A 116 11.27 -13.00 38.62
C VAL A 116 11.08 -12.86 40.12
N ARG A 117 11.45 -13.92 40.85
CA ARG A 117 11.43 -13.96 42.31
C ARG A 117 12.75 -14.49 42.83
N ILE A 118 13.26 -13.85 43.88
CA ILE A 118 14.38 -14.35 44.69
C ILE A 118 13.93 -14.26 46.16
N ARG A 119 14.30 -13.17 46.84
CA ARG A 119 13.69 -12.75 48.12
C ARG A 119 12.54 -11.79 47.87
N GLU A 120 12.82 -10.78 47.06
CA GLU A 120 11.85 -9.86 46.46
C GLU A 120 11.22 -10.50 45.21
N TYR A 121 10.22 -9.82 44.65
CA TYR A 121 9.47 -10.21 43.46
C TYR A 121 9.26 -8.97 42.61
N ASN A 122 9.57 -9.06 41.32
CA ASN A 122 9.34 -8.00 40.35
C ASN A 122 9.01 -8.62 38.97
N SER A 123 8.47 -7.84 38.06
CA SER A 123 7.98 -8.32 36.77
C SER A 123 7.84 -7.20 35.75
N ALA A 124 8.18 -7.50 34.50
CA ALA A 124 7.89 -6.64 33.36
C ALA A 124 7.22 -7.43 32.24
N ALA A 125 6.45 -6.74 31.40
CA ALA A 125 5.70 -7.34 30.30
C ALA A 125 6.13 -6.72 28.97
N LEU A 126 6.30 -7.59 27.96
CA LEU A 126 6.61 -7.21 26.58
C LEU A 126 5.45 -7.58 25.65
N LEU A 127 5.52 -7.10 24.41
CA LEU A 127 4.61 -7.49 23.33
C LEU A 127 5.35 -8.37 22.33
N LEU A 128 4.82 -9.56 22.05
CA LEU A 128 5.20 -10.37 20.89
C LEU A 128 4.28 -10.00 19.73
N GLN A 129 4.85 -9.50 18.64
CA GLN A 129 4.14 -9.28 17.38
C GLN A 129 4.60 -10.33 16.36
N VAL A 130 3.67 -10.90 15.61
CA VAL A 130 3.96 -11.96 14.63
C VAL A 130 3.80 -11.40 13.22
N ALA A 131 4.62 -11.87 12.29
CA ALA A 131 4.48 -11.53 10.89
C ALA A 131 4.89 -12.68 9.95
N ALA A 132 4.34 -12.67 8.73
CA ALA A 132 4.70 -13.58 7.66
C ALA A 132 4.85 -12.82 6.33
N SER A 133 5.92 -13.13 5.60
CA SER A 133 6.18 -12.57 4.28
C SER A 133 5.16 -13.07 3.27
N TYR A 134 4.55 -12.16 2.50
CA TYR A 134 3.65 -12.55 1.40
C TYR A 134 4.44 -13.25 0.28
N SER A 135 3.82 -14.25 -0.34
CA SER A 135 4.34 -14.82 -1.59
C SER A 135 4.51 -13.74 -2.66
N LYS A 136 5.49 -13.87 -3.57
CA LYS A 136 5.58 -12.97 -4.74
C LYS A 136 4.22 -12.92 -5.46
N PRO A 137 3.65 -11.73 -5.74
CA PRO A 137 2.32 -11.64 -6.32
C PRO A 137 2.24 -12.31 -7.70
N GLN A 138 1.07 -12.87 -7.99
CA GLN A 138 0.69 -13.40 -9.29
C GLN A 138 -0.32 -12.45 -9.92
N LEU A 139 -0.15 -12.16 -11.22
CA LEU A 139 -1.08 -11.34 -12.00
C LEU A 139 -1.84 -12.19 -13.00
N THR A 140 -3.14 -11.94 -13.11
CA THR A 140 -4.05 -12.55 -14.07
C THR A 140 -4.80 -11.45 -14.83
N LEU A 141 -5.20 -11.75 -16.07
CA LEU A 141 -5.87 -10.82 -16.98
C LEU A 141 -7.19 -11.42 -17.44
N GLU A 142 -8.27 -10.66 -17.33
CA GLU A 142 -9.58 -11.05 -17.82
C GLU A 142 -10.21 -9.89 -18.65
N PRO A 143 -10.48 -10.09 -19.96
CA PRO A 143 -10.03 -11.20 -20.80
C PRO A 143 -8.50 -11.23 -21.01
N ASP A 144 -7.96 -12.41 -21.38
CA ASP A 144 -6.53 -12.66 -21.54
C ASP A 144 -6.00 -12.46 -22.98
N SER A 145 -6.92 -12.38 -23.96
CA SER A 145 -6.63 -12.58 -25.37
C SER A 145 -7.47 -11.71 -26.29
N ASN A 146 -7.00 -11.51 -27.52
CA ASN A 146 -7.61 -10.66 -28.56
C ASN A 146 -7.76 -9.15 -28.22
N LEU A 147 -7.13 -8.71 -27.13
CA LEU A 147 -7.17 -7.37 -26.56
C LEU A 147 -6.79 -6.24 -27.53
N ARG A 148 -7.57 -5.16 -27.49
CA ARG A 148 -7.42 -3.95 -28.30
C ARG A 148 -7.36 -2.71 -27.40
N PRO A 149 -6.69 -1.62 -27.83
CA PRO A 149 -6.77 -0.35 -27.11
C PRO A 149 -8.23 0.14 -27.09
N GLY A 150 -8.73 0.50 -25.91
CA GLY A 150 -10.13 0.86 -25.65
C GLY A 150 -11.00 -0.27 -25.09
N ASP A 151 -10.52 -1.52 -25.03
CA ASP A 151 -11.22 -2.59 -24.30
C ASP A 151 -11.09 -2.40 -22.78
N GLU A 152 -12.14 -2.76 -22.01
CA GLU A 152 -12.06 -2.86 -20.55
C GLU A 152 -11.42 -4.20 -20.16
N VAL A 153 -10.41 -4.17 -19.28
CA VAL A 153 -9.82 -5.36 -18.67
C VAL A 153 -9.84 -5.30 -17.15
N SER A 154 -9.95 -6.47 -16.53
CA SER A 154 -9.66 -6.68 -15.11
C SER A 154 -8.26 -7.26 -14.96
N VAL A 155 -7.38 -6.55 -14.26
CA VAL A 155 -6.06 -7.04 -13.86
C VAL A 155 -6.15 -7.45 -12.40
N SER A 156 -6.00 -8.74 -12.11
CA SER A 156 -6.22 -9.30 -10.77
C SER A 156 -4.90 -9.79 -10.18
N CYS A 157 -4.58 -9.29 -8.98
CA CYS A 157 -3.37 -9.54 -8.22
C CYS A 157 -3.65 -10.45 -7.02
N LEU A 158 -2.87 -11.53 -6.89
CA LEU A 158 -3.01 -12.55 -5.87
C LEU A 158 -1.69 -12.75 -5.11
N ALA A 159 -1.72 -12.75 -3.79
CA ALA A 159 -0.58 -13.12 -2.94
C ALA A 159 -1.06 -13.85 -1.69
N TYR A 160 -0.24 -14.78 -1.19
CA TYR A 160 -0.65 -15.81 -0.24
C TYR A 160 0.26 -15.84 0.99
N GLY A 161 -0.27 -16.37 2.10
CA GLY A 161 0.51 -16.77 3.27
C GLY A 161 1.12 -15.65 4.12
N GLY A 162 0.70 -14.40 3.95
CA GLY A 162 1.27 -13.26 4.67
C GLY A 162 0.52 -12.91 5.96
N TYR A 163 1.17 -12.21 6.89
CA TYR A 163 0.54 -11.71 8.11
C TYR A 163 1.29 -10.48 8.66
N PRO A 164 0.60 -9.46 9.21
CA PRO A 164 -0.86 -9.26 9.20
C PRO A 164 -1.35 -8.88 7.79
N GLN A 165 -2.57 -8.32 7.68
CA GLN A 165 -3.12 -7.83 6.41
C GLN A 165 -2.14 -6.89 5.67
N ALA A 166 -2.05 -7.05 4.35
CA ALA A 166 -1.13 -6.30 3.51
C ALA A 166 -1.69 -4.91 3.18
N SER A 167 -0.78 -3.94 3.00
CA SER A 167 -1.08 -2.75 2.20
C SER A 167 -0.84 -3.07 0.72
N VAL A 168 -1.78 -2.70 -0.14
CA VAL A 168 -1.72 -2.95 -1.59
C VAL A 168 -1.67 -1.62 -2.32
N LEU A 169 -0.71 -1.49 -3.25
CA LEU A 169 -0.54 -0.32 -4.11
C LEU A 169 -0.56 -0.80 -5.57
N TRP A 170 -1.43 -0.18 -6.38
CA TRP A 170 -1.40 -0.33 -7.83
C TRP A 170 -0.79 0.91 -8.49
N GLN A 171 0.04 0.69 -9.49
CA GLN A 171 0.67 1.76 -10.26
C GLN A 171 0.81 1.40 -11.76
N ASP A 172 0.76 2.41 -12.62
CA ASP A 172 1.07 2.24 -14.06
C ASP A 172 2.59 2.21 -14.33
N GLY A 173 2.99 1.96 -15.57
CA GLY A 173 4.39 1.97 -16.02
C GLY A 173 5.09 3.34 -15.96
N LYS A 174 4.38 4.41 -15.58
CA LYS A 174 4.90 5.78 -15.37
C LYS A 174 5.02 6.09 -13.86
N GLY A 175 4.57 5.19 -12.98
CA GLY A 175 4.52 5.38 -11.53
C GLY A 175 3.29 6.13 -11.03
N ALA A 176 2.26 6.32 -11.86
CA ALA A 176 1.00 6.93 -11.43
C ALA A 176 0.21 5.94 -10.57
N ASN A 177 -0.21 6.37 -9.37
CA ASN A 177 -0.99 5.55 -8.43
C ASN A 177 -2.43 5.35 -8.96
N LEU A 178 -2.87 4.09 -9.02
CA LEU A 178 -4.20 3.68 -9.51
C LEU A 178 -5.11 3.13 -8.39
N THR A 179 -4.65 3.14 -7.14
CA THR A 179 -5.24 2.37 -6.02
C THR A 179 -6.63 2.85 -5.58
N GLU A 180 -7.01 4.09 -5.89
CA GLU A 180 -8.29 4.69 -5.45
C GLU A 180 -9.54 3.93 -5.92
N ASN A 181 -9.48 3.31 -7.11
CA ASN A 181 -10.62 2.62 -7.75
C ASN A 181 -10.42 1.09 -7.83
N VAL A 182 -9.74 0.51 -6.83
CA VAL A 182 -9.37 -0.92 -6.79
C VAL A 182 -10.23 -1.69 -5.77
N THR A 183 -10.74 -2.86 -6.17
CA THR A 183 -11.44 -3.76 -5.25
C THR A 183 -10.44 -4.71 -4.59
N THR A 184 -10.19 -4.58 -3.29
CA THR A 184 -9.27 -5.46 -2.54
C THR A 184 -9.99 -6.23 -1.44
N SER A 185 -9.72 -7.53 -1.32
CA SER A 185 -10.23 -8.43 -0.29
C SER A 185 -9.10 -9.29 0.28
N GLN A 186 -9.11 -9.53 1.59
CA GLN A 186 -8.12 -10.36 2.27
C GLN A 186 -8.83 -11.36 3.19
N VAL A 187 -8.46 -12.63 3.12
CA VAL A 187 -9.12 -13.74 3.85
C VAL A 187 -8.05 -14.56 4.57
N ALA A 188 -8.25 -14.82 5.86
CA ALA A 188 -7.36 -15.66 6.65
C ALA A 188 -7.58 -17.15 6.35
N SER A 189 -6.50 -17.94 6.37
CA SER A 189 -6.51 -19.40 6.40
C SER A 189 -6.81 -19.93 7.81
N ASP A 190 -6.98 -21.25 7.94
CA ASP A 190 -7.14 -21.91 9.25
C ASP A 190 -5.93 -21.71 10.19
N GLU A 191 -4.75 -21.41 9.65
CA GLU A 191 -3.55 -21.07 10.44
C GLU A 191 -3.51 -19.60 10.88
N GLY A 192 -4.38 -18.76 10.33
CA GLY A 192 -4.44 -17.30 10.57
C GLY A 192 -3.73 -16.45 9.50
N LEU A 193 -3.08 -17.07 8.50
CA LEU A 193 -2.35 -16.37 7.44
C LEU A 193 -3.29 -15.78 6.38
N PHE A 194 -3.07 -14.54 5.98
CA PHE A 194 -3.89 -13.87 4.97
C PHE A 194 -3.48 -14.24 3.54
N ASN A 195 -4.48 -14.61 2.76
CA ASN A 195 -4.45 -14.64 1.31
C ASN A 195 -5.18 -13.41 0.80
N MET A 196 -4.55 -12.64 -0.09
CA MET A 196 -5.09 -11.41 -0.65
C MET A 196 -5.43 -11.54 -2.13
N TRP A 197 -6.46 -10.80 -2.53
CA TRP A 197 -6.95 -10.65 -3.90
C TRP A 197 -7.26 -9.17 -4.12
N SER A 198 -6.80 -8.61 -5.23
CA SER A 198 -6.99 -7.20 -5.56
C SER A 198 -7.23 -7.04 -7.06
N VAL A 199 -8.27 -6.30 -7.45
CA VAL A 199 -8.68 -6.13 -8.86
C VAL A 199 -8.63 -4.67 -9.26
N LEU A 200 -7.79 -4.38 -10.25
CA LEU A 200 -7.75 -3.12 -10.98
C LEU A 200 -8.56 -3.26 -12.27
N ARG A 201 -9.56 -2.40 -12.46
CA ARG A 201 -10.31 -2.29 -13.73
C ARG A 201 -9.81 -1.08 -14.52
N VAL A 202 -9.41 -1.29 -15.77
CA VAL A 202 -8.83 -0.24 -16.62
C VAL A 202 -9.26 -0.40 -18.07
N MET A 203 -9.39 0.73 -18.76
CA MET A 203 -9.45 0.77 -20.23
C MET A 203 -8.03 0.69 -20.79
N LEU A 204 -7.81 -0.15 -21.81
CA LEU A 204 -6.46 -0.35 -22.36
C LEU A 204 -5.96 0.84 -23.18
N GLU A 205 -4.85 1.45 -22.73
CA GLU A 205 -3.99 2.28 -23.60
C GLU A 205 -2.98 1.40 -24.38
N PRO A 206 -2.42 1.85 -25.52
CA PRO A 206 -1.40 1.10 -26.25
C PRO A 206 -0.11 0.92 -25.43
N ASN A 207 0.34 -0.32 -25.29
CA ASN A 207 1.58 -0.71 -24.58
C ASN A 207 1.64 -0.32 -23.09
N SER A 208 0.51 -0.34 -22.39
CA SER A 208 0.48 -0.11 -20.94
C SER A 208 1.14 -1.23 -20.13
N THR A 209 1.82 -0.83 -19.05
CA THR A 209 2.24 -1.74 -17.98
C THR A 209 1.49 -1.39 -16.71
N TYR A 210 1.01 -2.41 -15.99
CA TYR A 210 0.37 -2.28 -14.69
C TYR A 210 1.15 -3.11 -13.67
N SER A 211 1.38 -2.55 -12.48
CA SER A 211 2.13 -3.19 -11.41
C SER A 211 1.34 -3.20 -10.10
N CYS A 212 1.34 -4.35 -9.44
CA CYS A 212 0.80 -4.55 -8.10
C CYS A 212 1.97 -4.69 -7.12
N VAL A 213 1.98 -3.87 -6.07
CA VAL A 213 2.94 -3.92 -4.96
C VAL A 213 2.19 -4.30 -3.68
N VAL A 214 2.67 -5.34 -3.00
CA VAL A 214 2.10 -5.89 -1.78
C VAL A 214 3.13 -5.72 -0.66
N ARG A 215 2.76 -4.92 0.35
CA ARG A 215 3.62 -4.53 1.47
C ARG A 215 3.16 -5.18 2.77
N ASN A 216 4.08 -5.82 3.48
CA ASN A 216 3.89 -6.21 4.87
C ASN A 216 4.16 -4.99 5.79
N PRO A 217 3.20 -4.53 6.60
CA PRO A 217 3.38 -3.32 7.41
C PRO A 217 4.30 -3.52 8.63
N VAL A 218 4.49 -4.75 9.10
CA VAL A 218 5.30 -5.08 10.30
C VAL A 218 6.75 -5.39 9.93
N LEU A 219 6.97 -6.17 8.87
CA LEU A 219 8.32 -6.52 8.39
C LEU A 219 8.96 -5.41 7.55
N GLY A 220 8.17 -4.42 7.09
CA GLY A 220 8.62 -3.42 6.12
C GLY A 220 8.92 -3.98 4.71
N GLU A 221 8.63 -5.26 4.48
CA GLU A 221 8.90 -5.96 3.23
C GLU A 221 7.90 -5.60 2.13
N GLU A 222 8.41 -5.36 0.93
CA GLU A 222 7.61 -5.07 -0.26
C GLU A 222 7.90 -6.10 -1.36
N THR A 223 6.85 -6.69 -1.90
CA THR A 223 6.91 -7.64 -3.02
C THR A 223 6.07 -7.10 -4.18
N HIS A 224 6.45 -7.35 -5.42
CA HIS A 224 5.71 -6.84 -6.57
C HIS A 224 5.68 -7.79 -7.76
N ALA A 225 4.68 -7.56 -8.61
CA ALA A 225 4.59 -8.13 -9.94
C ALA A 225 4.08 -7.05 -10.92
N SER A 226 4.46 -7.19 -12.19
CA SER A 226 4.03 -6.30 -13.27
C SER A 226 3.63 -7.10 -14.51
N VAL A 227 2.69 -6.55 -15.28
CA VAL A 227 2.22 -7.12 -16.55
C VAL A 227 2.14 -6.01 -17.59
N THR A 228 2.66 -6.28 -18.79
CA THR A 228 2.64 -5.36 -19.92
C THR A 228 1.66 -5.87 -20.97
N ILE A 229 0.69 -5.05 -21.34
CA ILE A 229 -0.38 -5.38 -22.28
C ILE A 229 -0.10 -4.65 -23.59
N THR A 230 0.48 -5.38 -24.55
CA THR A 230 0.73 -4.88 -25.90
C THR A 230 -0.55 -4.89 -26.72
N GLY A 231 -1.42 -3.89 -26.50
CA GLY A 231 -2.59 -3.66 -27.35
C GLY A 231 -2.17 -3.56 -28.82
N GLN A 232 -2.78 -4.37 -29.69
CA GLN A 232 -2.38 -4.42 -31.09
C GLN A 232 -2.52 -3.04 -31.75
N HIS A 233 -1.44 -2.55 -32.37
CA HIS A 233 -1.42 -1.27 -33.05
C HIS A 233 -2.57 -1.21 -34.07
N MET A 234 -3.43 -0.18 -33.97
CA MET A 234 -4.51 0.06 -34.93
C MET A 234 -3.94 0.47 -36.29
N SER A 235 -3.45 -0.49 -37.06
CA SER A 235 -3.18 -0.34 -38.47
C SER A 235 -4.51 -0.19 -39.20
N PHE A 236 -4.92 1.08 -39.42
CA PHE A 236 -5.93 1.39 -40.42
C PHE A 236 -5.55 0.64 -41.71
N PRO A 237 -6.37 -0.31 -42.19
CA PRO A 237 -5.97 -1.13 -43.31
C PRO A 237 -5.74 -0.20 -44.51
N PRO A 238 -4.65 -0.37 -45.30
CA PRO A 238 -4.30 0.58 -46.36
C PRO A 238 -5.47 0.86 -47.31
N LEU A 239 -6.33 -0.13 -47.55
CA LEU A 239 -7.56 0.01 -48.34
C LEU A 239 -8.51 1.09 -47.79
N ALA A 240 -8.64 1.25 -46.47
CA ALA A 240 -9.49 2.29 -45.88
C ALA A 240 -8.95 3.70 -46.15
N LEU A 241 -7.62 3.89 -46.12
CA LEU A 241 -6.98 5.15 -46.51
C LEU A 241 -7.14 5.43 -48.01
N TRP A 242 -6.98 4.41 -48.86
CA TRP A 242 -7.23 4.55 -50.30
C TRP A 242 -8.70 4.86 -50.60
N VAL A 243 -9.66 4.30 -49.85
CA VAL A 243 -11.10 4.60 -49.99
C VAL A 243 -11.44 6.00 -49.53
N THR A 244 -10.92 6.50 -48.40
CA THR A 244 -11.19 7.88 -47.97
C THR A 244 -10.56 8.92 -48.88
N VAL A 245 -9.32 8.68 -49.36
CA VAL A 245 -8.67 9.52 -50.39
C VAL A 245 -9.47 9.47 -51.70
N GLY A 246 -9.90 8.29 -52.15
CA GLY A 246 -10.72 8.13 -53.36
C GLY A 246 -12.04 8.89 -53.28
N LEU A 247 -12.78 8.75 -52.16
CA LEU A 247 -14.01 9.49 -51.92
C LEU A 247 -13.80 11.01 -51.88
N ALA A 248 -12.72 11.48 -51.25
CA ALA A 248 -12.37 12.91 -51.23
C ALA A 248 -12.06 13.46 -52.63
N VAL A 249 -11.32 12.70 -53.45
CA VAL A 249 -11.02 13.07 -54.85
C VAL A 249 -12.30 13.06 -55.71
N CYS A 250 -13.19 12.06 -55.54
CA CYS A 250 -14.48 12.03 -56.23
C CYS A 250 -15.38 13.22 -55.85
N LEU A 251 -15.45 13.58 -54.56
CA LEU A 251 -16.19 14.76 -54.09
C LEU A 251 -15.62 16.06 -54.66
N LEU A 252 -14.29 16.23 -54.67
CA LEU A 252 -13.62 17.36 -55.31
C LEU A 252 -13.93 17.44 -56.81
N GLY A 253 -13.87 16.31 -57.52
CA GLY A 253 -14.21 16.22 -58.94
C GLY A 253 -15.66 16.61 -59.23
N LEU A 254 -16.61 16.14 -58.41
CA LEU A 254 -18.03 16.51 -58.51
C LEU A 254 -18.25 18.01 -58.22
N LEU A 255 -17.60 18.58 -57.20
CA LEU A 255 -17.68 20.00 -56.90
C LEU A 255 -17.12 20.87 -58.04
N VAL A 256 -16.02 20.47 -58.65
CA VAL A 256 -15.45 21.15 -59.84
C VAL A 256 -16.37 21.02 -61.05
N ALA A 257 -16.96 19.85 -61.30
CA ALA A 257 -17.92 19.64 -62.39
C ALA A 257 -19.20 20.48 -62.21
N LEU A 258 -19.76 20.52 -60.99
CA LEU A 258 -20.91 21.37 -60.65
C LEU A 258 -20.57 22.86 -60.81
N ALA A 259 -19.40 23.30 -60.32
CA ALA A 259 -18.95 24.68 -60.50
C ALA A 259 -18.76 25.06 -61.99
N TYR A 260 -18.27 24.12 -62.82
CA TYR A 260 -18.18 24.31 -64.27
C TYR A 260 -19.56 24.42 -64.93
N ILE A 261 -20.50 23.51 -64.61
CA ILE A 261 -21.86 23.52 -65.16
C ILE A 261 -22.61 24.80 -64.74
N CYS A 262 -22.50 25.23 -63.49
CA CYS A 262 -23.07 26.49 -63.01
C CYS A 262 -22.48 27.69 -63.78
N ARG A 263 -21.15 27.75 -63.97
CA ARG A 263 -20.51 28.81 -64.77
C ARG A 263 -20.94 28.77 -66.23
N HIS A 264 -21.12 27.60 -66.83
CA HIS A 264 -21.60 27.46 -68.21
C HIS A 264 -23.03 28.01 -68.35
N LYS A 265 -23.94 27.57 -67.50
CA LYS A 265 -25.36 27.94 -67.55
C LYS A 265 -25.59 29.43 -67.28
N ILE A 266 -24.83 30.03 -66.35
CA ILE A 266 -24.82 31.49 -66.15
C ILE A 266 -24.34 32.22 -67.43
N ARG A 267 -23.30 31.70 -68.10
CA ARG A 267 -22.75 32.30 -69.33
C ARG A 267 -23.68 32.16 -70.54
N GLU A 268 -24.60 31.20 -70.53
CA GLU A 268 -25.69 31.07 -71.50
C GLU A 268 -26.81 32.08 -71.21
N SER A 269 -27.24 32.20 -69.95
CA SER A 269 -28.21 33.24 -69.53
C SER A 269 -27.74 34.67 -69.82
N CYS A 270 -26.43 34.94 -69.86
CA CYS A 270 -25.89 36.24 -70.25
C CYS A 270 -25.79 36.49 -71.77
N LYS A 271 -26.27 35.57 -72.64
CA LYS A 271 -26.26 35.75 -74.11
C LYS A 271 -27.62 36.13 -74.71
N GLU A 272 -28.73 35.90 -74.01
CA GLU A 272 -30.08 36.16 -74.51
C GLU A 272 -30.70 37.38 -73.82
N GLY A 273 -30.35 38.59 -74.27
CA GLY A 273 -30.98 39.83 -73.78
C GLY A 273 -30.31 41.13 -74.21
N PRO A 274 -30.62 41.68 -75.40
CA PRO A 274 -30.28 43.05 -75.77
C PRO A 274 -31.34 44.09 -75.34
N ALA A 275 -30.83 45.28 -74.96
CA ALA A 275 -31.33 46.67 -74.99
C ALA A 275 -32.79 46.99 -75.43
N VAL A 276 -33.43 48.10 -75.03
CA VAL A 276 -33.12 49.54 -75.26
C VAL A 276 -33.95 50.35 -74.20
N GLU A 277 -33.41 51.30 -73.41
CA GLU A 277 -33.34 52.78 -73.64
C GLU A 277 -34.71 53.45 -74.00
N GLN A 278 -35.12 54.67 -73.64
CA GLN A 278 -34.65 55.84 -72.84
C GLN A 278 -35.95 56.52 -72.27
N GLY A 279 -35.99 57.58 -71.44
CA GLY A 279 -34.97 58.46 -70.83
C GLY A 279 -35.39 59.95 -70.90
N GLN A 280 -35.74 60.62 -69.79
CA GLN A 280 -36.00 62.08 -69.70
C GLN A 280 -35.70 62.66 -68.29
N GLU A 281 -35.63 63.99 -68.18
CA GLU A 281 -34.86 64.78 -67.19
C GLU A 281 -35.68 65.35 -65.99
N THR A 282 -35.10 66.36 -65.31
CA THR A 282 -35.43 67.05 -64.03
C THR A 282 -36.82 67.74 -63.96
N GLU A 283 -37.33 68.34 -62.85
CA GLU A 283 -36.81 69.09 -61.66
C GLU A 283 -37.94 69.10 -60.55
N ASP A 284 -37.86 69.50 -59.25
CA ASP A 284 -36.83 70.12 -58.38
C ASP A 284 -37.09 69.92 -56.83
N GLU A 285 -37.16 71.00 -56.02
CA GLU A 285 -37.27 71.13 -54.53
C GLU A 285 -38.69 70.88 -53.90
N GLU A 286 -39.00 70.88 -52.58
CA GLU A 286 -38.45 71.63 -51.41
C GLU A 286 -38.70 70.99 -49.99
N SER A 287 -37.62 70.91 -49.15
CA SER A 287 -37.54 71.01 -47.64
C SER A 287 -38.41 70.09 -46.69
N LYS A 288 -38.20 69.97 -45.36
CA LYS A 288 -37.34 70.71 -44.38
C LYS A 288 -36.89 69.94 -43.11
N THR A 289 -35.58 70.05 -42.80
CA THR A 289 -34.86 70.13 -41.48
C THR A 289 -35.25 69.27 -40.24
N ALA A 290 -34.30 68.42 -39.79
CA ALA A 290 -33.52 68.49 -38.52
C ALA A 290 -32.39 67.42 -38.56
N MET A 291 -31.06 67.61 -38.36
CA MET A 291 -30.22 68.31 -37.36
C MET A 291 -30.36 67.74 -35.92
N GLN A 292 -29.30 67.40 -35.16
CA GLN A 292 -27.85 67.72 -35.23
C GLN A 292 -26.90 66.52 -34.89
N PRO A 293 -25.54 66.66 -34.96
CA PRO A 293 -24.59 65.52 -35.04
C PRO A 293 -23.49 65.46 -33.94
N LEU A 294 -22.67 64.38 -34.00
CA LEU A 294 -21.33 64.20 -33.38
C LEU A 294 -21.30 64.16 -31.82
N LYS A 295 -20.32 63.53 -31.16
CA LYS A 295 -18.94 63.17 -31.57
C LYS A 295 -18.43 61.90 -30.87
N THR A 296 -17.21 61.51 -31.25
CA THR A 296 -16.27 60.54 -30.62
C THR A 296 -16.48 60.26 -29.14
#